data_AF-A0AAD3P9I5-F1
#
_entry.id   AF-A0AAD3P9I5-F1
#
_cell.length_a   1.000
_cell.length_b   1.000
_cell.length_c   1.000
_cell.angle_alpha   90.00
_cell.angle_beta   90.00
_cell.angle_gamma   90.00
#
_symmetry.space_group_name_H-M   'P 1'
#
loop_
_entity.id
_entity.type
_entity.pdbx_description
1 polymer ?
#
loop_
_entity_poly.entity_id
_entity_poly.type
_entity_poly.pdbx_seq_one_letter_code
_entity_poly.pdbx_strand_id
1 'polypeptide(L)'
;MVGGNAFAKTVCSICYEYLKPIEENLQVISLCGHVFHELCLLQWFEYCTNGKNCPVCKQICSSKNVRRLYFQSIGDPILSRSQNVDDDNNRKILRILVTKMEALESNFKLFIDRHKKYDNDRIKELRICKEQLSKEVMLKNKGLKQKESIQQMLQTKTGELVRSTSECSRLQEKNLALAKELAALKLSYKELMAKCNNLRRGEAHSLRKLERAEEKITKIKDVLEGEVSVKKRKLDGKTNALQS
;
A
#
# COMPACT_ATOMS: atom_id res chain seq x y z
N MET A 1 -56.49 -1.05 -49.88
CA MET A 1 -55.81 -1.94 -50.84
C MET A 1 -54.89 -2.85 -50.03
N VAL A 2 -55.28 -4.11 -49.84
CA VAL A 2 -54.47 -5.10 -49.11
C VAL A 2 -53.36 -5.53 -50.06
N GLY A 3 -52.13 -5.08 -49.78
CA GLY A 3 -50.94 -5.53 -50.49
C GLY A 3 -50.72 -7.00 -50.20
N GLY A 4 -50.87 -7.84 -51.23
CA GLY A 4 -50.54 -9.25 -51.17
C GLY A 4 -49.08 -9.42 -50.83
N ASN A 5 -48.80 -9.83 -49.59
CA ASN A 5 -47.47 -10.24 -49.19
C ASN A 5 -47.18 -11.54 -49.96
N ALA A 6 -46.40 -11.42 -51.04
CA ALA A 6 -45.84 -12.56 -51.73
C ALA A 6 -44.95 -13.30 -50.73
N PHE A 7 -45.53 -14.28 -50.03
CA PHE A 7 -44.79 -15.20 -49.17
C PHE A 7 -43.60 -15.70 -49.97
N ALA A 8 -42.39 -15.41 -49.49
CA ALA A 8 -41.17 -15.95 -50.06
C ALA A 8 -41.32 -17.48 -50.07
N LYS A 9 -41.66 -18.04 -51.25
CA LYS A 9 -41.91 -19.47 -51.38
C LYS A 9 -40.58 -20.18 -51.23
N THR A 10 -40.51 -21.11 -50.29
CA THR A 10 -39.32 -21.93 -50.10
C THR A 10 -39.24 -22.95 -51.25
N VAL A 11 -38.02 -23.17 -51.76
CA VAL A 11 -37.77 -24.07 -52.90
C VAL A 11 -36.78 -25.15 -52.51
N CYS A 12 -36.93 -26.34 -53.08
CA CYS A 12 -35.94 -27.39 -52.99
C CYS A 12 -34.78 -27.04 -53.93
N SER A 13 -33.56 -26.86 -53.42
CA SER A 13 -32.41 -26.49 -54.26
C SER A 13 -31.85 -27.63 -55.12
N ILE A 14 -32.45 -28.83 -55.07
CA ILE A 14 -32.08 -29.96 -55.94
C ILE A 14 -32.94 -29.95 -57.22
N CYS A 15 -34.27 -29.84 -57.10
CA CYS A 15 -35.19 -29.83 -58.24
C CYS A 15 -35.68 -28.43 -58.64
N TYR A 16 -35.39 -27.40 -57.83
CA TYR A 16 -35.83 -26.02 -57.99
C TYR A 16 -37.36 -25.80 -57.97
N GLU A 17 -38.13 -26.80 -57.52
CA GLU A 17 -39.57 -26.69 -57.31
C GLU A 17 -39.90 -26.17 -55.89
N TYR A 18 -41.12 -25.63 -55.72
CA TYR A 18 -41.60 -25.16 -54.44
C TYR A 18 -41.81 -26.31 -53.46
N LEU A 19 -41.35 -26.15 -52.23
CA LEU A 19 -41.62 -27.08 -51.15
C LEU A 19 -43.09 -26.92 -50.73
N LYS A 20 -43.86 -28.01 -50.68
CA LYS A 20 -45.24 -28.00 -50.15
C LYS A 20 -45.35 -28.80 -48.85
N PRO A 21 -45.16 -28.17 -47.68
CA PRO A 21 -45.13 -28.85 -46.37
C PRO A 21 -46.35 -29.71 -46.01
N ILE A 22 -47.50 -29.47 -46.62
CA ILE A 22 -48.77 -30.17 -46.35
C ILE A 22 -48.94 -31.39 -47.28
N GLU A 23 -48.50 -31.28 -48.53
CA GLU A 23 -48.72 -32.29 -49.58
C GLU A 23 -47.54 -33.25 -49.70
N GLU A 24 -46.32 -32.78 -49.39
CA GLU A 24 -45.08 -33.47 -49.71
C GLU A 24 -44.24 -33.75 -48.47
N ASN A 25 -43.45 -34.83 -48.53
CA ASN A 25 -42.54 -35.19 -47.46
C ASN A 25 -41.26 -34.36 -47.57
N LEU A 26 -41.01 -33.53 -46.56
CA LEU A 26 -39.82 -32.69 -46.49
C LEU A 26 -38.84 -33.26 -45.46
N GLN A 27 -37.56 -33.21 -45.80
CA GLN A 27 -36.46 -33.62 -44.93
C GLN A 27 -35.50 -32.47 -44.67
N VAL A 28 -35.02 -32.38 -43.43
CA VAL A 28 -33.99 -31.44 -43.00
C VAL A 28 -32.72 -32.17 -42.62
N ILE A 29 -31.57 -31.59 -42.96
CA ILE A 29 -30.28 -32.00 -42.40
C ILE A 29 -30.08 -31.25 -41.08
N SER A 30 -30.22 -31.93 -39.94
CA SER A 30 -30.23 -31.31 -38.61
C SER A 30 -28.92 -30.59 -38.23
N LEU A 31 -27.83 -30.88 -38.94
CA LEU A 31 -26.53 -30.22 -38.73
C LEU A 31 -26.46 -28.81 -39.34
N CYS A 32 -27.20 -28.55 -40.44
CA CYS A 32 -27.10 -27.28 -41.18
C CYS A 32 -28.44 -26.59 -41.43
N GLY A 33 -29.57 -27.25 -41.15
CA GLY A 33 -30.90 -26.67 -41.28
C GLY A 33 -31.46 -26.59 -42.69
N HIS A 34 -30.73 -27.03 -43.73
CA HIS A 34 -31.24 -27.02 -45.10
C HIS A 34 -32.31 -28.09 -45.32
N VAL A 35 -33.37 -27.72 -46.05
CA VAL A 35 -34.58 -28.53 -46.27
C VAL A 35 -34.74 -28.88 -47.74
N PHE A 36 -35.12 -30.12 -48.02
CA PHE A 36 -35.30 -30.67 -49.36
C PHE A 36 -36.52 -31.59 -49.39
N HIS A 37 -37.03 -31.92 -50.58
CA HIS A 37 -37.94 -33.06 -50.72
C HIS A 37 -37.22 -34.35 -50.31
N GLU A 38 -37.95 -35.25 -49.65
CA GLU A 38 -37.44 -36.56 -49.21
C GLU A 38 -36.79 -37.32 -50.35
N LEU A 39 -37.47 -37.43 -51.50
CA LEU A 39 -36.95 -38.16 -52.66
C LEU A 39 -35.71 -37.50 -53.27
N CYS A 40 -35.69 -36.17 -53.36
CA CYS A 40 -34.54 -35.44 -53.92
C CYS A 40 -33.27 -35.65 -53.07
N LEU A 41 -33.40 -35.57 -51.75
CA LEU A 41 -32.25 -35.76 -50.85
C LEU A 41 -31.78 -37.22 -50.82
N LEU A 42 -32.70 -38.19 -50.89
CA LEU A 42 -32.37 -39.61 -50.98
C LEU A 42 -31.58 -39.91 -52.26
N GLN A 43 -32.08 -39.46 -53.42
CA GLN A 43 -31.39 -39.62 -54.70
C GLN A 43 -30.00 -38.97 -54.67
N TRP A 44 -29.89 -37.75 -54.12
CA TRP A 44 -28.60 -37.08 -53.97
C TRP A 44 -27.58 -37.94 -53.20
N PHE A 45 -28.01 -38.59 -52.12
CA PHE A 45 -27.15 -39.48 -51.34
C PHE A 45 -26.80 -40.79 -52.04
N GLU A 46 -27.63 -41.27 -52.96
CA GLU A 46 -27.31 -42.45 -53.78
C GLU A 46 -26.23 -42.14 -54.83
N TYR A 47 -26.25 -40.94 -55.43
CA TYR A 47 -25.26 -40.53 -56.42
C TYR A 47 -23.89 -40.14 -55.83
N CYS A 48 -23.80 -39.86 -54.53
CA CYS A 48 -22.57 -39.43 -53.88
C CYS A 48 -21.64 -40.61 -53.51
N THR A 49 -20.54 -40.78 -54.24
CA THR A 49 -19.54 -41.85 -54.03
C THR A 49 -18.57 -41.59 -52.86
N ASN A 50 -18.39 -40.34 -52.44
CA ASN A 50 -17.39 -39.92 -51.43
C ASN A 50 -18.02 -39.42 -50.12
N GLY A 51 -19.08 -40.10 -49.67
CA GLY A 51 -19.80 -39.76 -48.45
C GLY A 51 -20.90 -38.71 -48.66
N LYS A 52 -21.89 -38.72 -47.76
CA LYS A 52 -23.11 -37.91 -47.87
C LYS A 52 -22.82 -36.48 -47.44
N ASN A 53 -23.15 -35.50 -48.27
CA ASN A 53 -22.97 -34.08 -47.98
C ASN A 53 -24.24 -33.28 -48.28
N CYS A 54 -24.38 -32.13 -47.62
CA CYS A 54 -25.47 -31.22 -47.90
C CYS A 54 -25.33 -30.61 -49.31
N PRO A 55 -26.37 -30.67 -50.18
CA PRO A 55 -26.33 -30.05 -51.52
C PRO A 55 -26.06 -28.54 -51.52
N VAL A 56 -26.41 -27.84 -50.44
CA VAL A 56 -26.28 -26.38 -50.34
C VAL A 56 -24.94 -25.97 -49.74
N CYS A 57 -24.66 -26.36 -48.50
CA CYS A 57 -23.48 -25.90 -47.78
C CYS A 57 -22.29 -26.87 -47.84
N LYS A 58 -22.45 -28.03 -48.50
CA LYS A 58 -21.43 -29.10 -48.63
C LYS A 58 -20.94 -29.70 -47.30
N GLN A 59 -21.58 -29.37 -46.18
CA GLN A 59 -21.28 -29.96 -44.88
C GLN A 59 -21.50 -31.48 -44.93
N ILE A 60 -20.52 -32.23 -44.44
CA ILE A 60 -20.60 -33.70 -44.35
C ILE A 60 -21.70 -34.07 -43.36
N CYS A 61 -22.58 -34.97 -43.78
CA CYS A 61 -23.70 -35.46 -43.00
C CYS A 61 -23.87 -36.97 -43.20
N SER A 62 -24.74 -37.59 -42.41
CA SER A 62 -25.10 -39.00 -42.59
C SER A 62 -26.61 -39.15 -42.55
N SER A 63 -27.12 -40.34 -42.89
CA SER A 63 -28.55 -40.65 -42.75
C SER A 63 -29.09 -40.41 -41.33
N LYS A 64 -28.23 -40.48 -40.28
CA LYS A 64 -28.64 -40.21 -38.89
C LYS A 64 -28.95 -38.72 -38.64
N ASN A 65 -28.40 -37.84 -39.47
CA ASN A 65 -28.57 -36.39 -39.39
C ASN A 65 -29.74 -35.89 -40.25
N VAL A 66 -30.43 -36.78 -40.96
CA VAL A 66 -31.60 -36.44 -41.76
C VAL A 66 -32.86 -36.75 -40.98
N ARG A 67 -33.73 -35.75 -40.85
CA ARG A 67 -35.00 -35.88 -40.15
C ARG A 67 -36.13 -35.42 -41.06
N ARG A 68 -37.21 -36.21 -41.08
CA ARG A 68 -38.46 -35.78 -41.72
C ARG A 68 -39.11 -34.68 -40.86
N LEU A 69 -39.57 -33.63 -41.52
CA LEU A 69 -40.32 -32.57 -40.90
C LEU A 69 -41.81 -32.93 -40.88
N TYR A 70 -42.48 -32.59 -39.78
CA TYR A 70 -43.92 -32.70 -39.61
C TYR A 70 -44.44 -31.31 -39.23
N PHE A 71 -45.46 -30.84 -39.95
CA PHE A 71 -46.02 -29.53 -39.75
C PHE A 71 -47.40 -29.67 -39.12
N GLN A 72 -47.59 -29.06 -37.95
CA GLN A 72 -48.90 -28.95 -37.32
C GLN A 72 -49.63 -27.79 -38.01
N SER A 73 -50.47 -28.10 -38.99
CA SER A 73 -51.32 -27.11 -39.63
C SER A 73 -52.57 -26.87 -38.79
N ILE A 74 -52.94 -25.61 -38.59
CA ILE A 74 -54.28 -25.21 -38.16
C ILE A 74 -54.96 -24.68 -39.43
N GLY A 75 -55.50 -25.58 -40.25
CA GLY A 75 -56.11 -25.22 -41.53
C GLY A 75 -57.13 -26.25 -42.01
N ASP A 76 -58.39 -25.82 -42.01
CA ASP A 76 -59.66 -26.35 -42.53
C ASP A 76 -60.05 -27.82 -42.32
N PRO A 77 -61.32 -28.09 -41.93
CA PRO A 77 -61.79 -29.42 -41.60
C PRO A 77 -61.83 -30.30 -42.86
N ILE A 78 -60.80 -31.11 -43.04
CA ILE A 78 -60.89 -32.30 -43.87
C ILE A 78 -61.89 -33.21 -43.16
N LEU A 79 -63.10 -33.25 -43.71
CA LEU A 79 -64.15 -34.22 -43.40
C LEU A 79 -63.56 -35.63 -43.50
N SER A 80 -63.16 -36.21 -42.37
CA SER A 80 -62.94 -37.65 -42.26
C SER A 80 -62.95 -38.12 -40.81
N ARG A 81 -64.14 -38.60 -40.43
CA ARG A 81 -64.35 -39.82 -39.64
C ARG A 81 -64.20 -39.69 -38.12
N SER A 82 -65.32 -39.30 -37.52
CA SER A 82 -65.74 -39.74 -36.19
C SER A 82 -65.53 -41.26 -36.06
N GLN A 83 -64.63 -41.65 -35.15
CA GLN A 83 -64.74 -42.91 -34.43
C GLN A 83 -64.78 -42.56 -32.95
N ASN A 84 -65.94 -42.80 -32.35
CA ASN A 84 -66.12 -42.84 -30.90
C ASN A 84 -65.17 -43.92 -30.34
N VAL A 85 -64.13 -43.49 -29.64
CA VAL A 85 -63.28 -44.38 -28.82
C VAL A 85 -63.58 -44.04 -27.36
N ASP A 86 -64.17 -45.02 -26.66
CA ASP A 86 -64.45 -45.15 -25.21
C ASP A 86 -64.28 -43.92 -24.29
N ASP A 87 -65.41 -43.33 -23.86
CA ASP A 87 -65.52 -42.30 -22.81
C ASP A 87 -64.88 -42.74 -21.47
N ASP A 88 -64.91 -44.04 -21.15
CA ASP A 88 -64.33 -44.59 -19.91
C ASP A 88 -62.79 -44.55 -19.91
N ASN A 89 -62.15 -44.82 -21.06
CA ASN A 89 -60.69 -44.81 -21.17
C ASN A 89 -60.14 -43.37 -21.11
N ASN A 90 -60.79 -42.43 -21.79
CA ASN A 90 -60.44 -41.01 -21.73
C ASN A 90 -60.62 -40.43 -20.32
N ARG A 91 -61.69 -40.81 -19.61
CA ARG A 91 -61.92 -40.42 -18.21
C ARG A 91 -60.83 -40.95 -17.27
N LYS A 92 -60.36 -42.18 -17.46
CA LYS A 92 -59.23 -42.76 -16.71
C LYS A 92 -57.92 -42.04 -16.98
N ILE A 93 -57.63 -41.72 -18.24
CA ILE A 93 -56.45 -40.94 -18.64
C ILE A 93 -56.46 -39.55 -17.99
N LEU A 94 -57.61 -38.85 -18.01
CA LEU A 94 -57.76 -37.55 -17.36
C LEU A 94 -57.49 -37.62 -15.85
N ARG A 95 -58.00 -38.64 -15.14
CA ARG A 95 -57.71 -38.82 -13.70
C ARG A 95 -56.22 -39.05 -13.42
N ILE A 96 -55.54 -39.82 -14.28
CA ILE A 96 -54.09 -40.07 -14.16
C ILE A 96 -53.30 -38.78 -14.42
N LEU A 97 -53.73 -37.96 -15.38
CA LEU A 97 -53.08 -36.68 -15.67
C LEU A 97 -53.29 -35.67 -14.52
N VAL A 98 -54.49 -35.59 -13.96
CA VAL A 98 -54.80 -34.72 -12.81
C VAL A 98 -53.95 -35.12 -11.60
N THR A 99 -53.91 -36.41 -11.25
CA THR A 99 -53.08 -36.88 -10.12
C THR A 99 -51.57 -36.62 -10.34
N LYS A 100 -51.07 -36.73 -11.58
CA LYS A 100 -49.70 -36.34 -11.92
C LYS A 100 -49.47 -34.83 -11.76
N MET A 101 -50.43 -34.00 -12.18
CA MET A 101 -50.34 -32.54 -12.01
C MET A 101 -50.37 -32.12 -10.55
N GLU A 102 -51.26 -32.70 -9.74
CA GLU A 102 -51.32 -32.47 -8.28
C GLU A 102 -50.02 -32.88 -7.58
N ALA A 103 -49.41 -34.00 -8.01
CA ALA A 103 -48.11 -34.44 -7.50
C ALA A 103 -46.98 -33.46 -7.88
N LEU A 104 -46.96 -32.97 -9.12
CA LEU A 104 -45.99 -31.96 -9.57
C LEU A 104 -46.18 -30.63 -8.83
N GLU A 105 -47.42 -30.17 -8.65
CA GLU A 105 -47.74 -28.97 -7.89
C GLU A 105 -47.26 -29.08 -6.44
N SER A 106 -47.52 -30.22 -5.78
CA SER A 106 -47.04 -30.49 -4.43
C SER A 106 -45.51 -30.48 -4.35
N ASN A 107 -44.83 -31.07 -5.34
CA ASN A 107 -43.37 -31.03 -5.42
C ASN A 107 -42.82 -29.61 -5.60
N PHE A 108 -43.43 -28.81 -6.49
CA PHE A 108 -43.03 -27.41 -6.66
C PHE A 108 -43.26 -26.58 -5.40
N LYS A 109 -44.37 -26.81 -4.70
CA LYS A 109 -44.66 -26.15 -3.42
C LYS A 109 -43.59 -26.46 -2.38
N LEU A 110 -43.22 -27.73 -2.20
CA LEU A 110 -42.14 -28.15 -1.29
C LEU A 110 -40.79 -27.56 -1.69
N PHE A 111 -40.50 -27.47 -3.00
CA PHE A 111 -39.28 -26.86 -3.51
C PHE A 111 -39.22 -25.36 -3.20
N ILE A 112 -40.31 -24.64 -3.48
CA ILE A 112 -40.43 -23.20 -3.20
C ILE A 112 -40.29 -22.94 -1.70
N ASP A 113 -40.96 -23.72 -0.85
CA ASP A 113 -40.89 -23.55 0.60
C ASP A 113 -39.47 -23.81 1.13
N ARG A 114 -38.76 -24.79 0.57
CA ARG A 114 -37.35 -25.04 0.88
C ARG A 114 -36.47 -23.86 0.49
N HIS A 115 -36.66 -23.32 -0.71
CA HIS A 115 -35.87 -22.18 -1.20
C HIS A 115 -36.15 -20.92 -0.37
N LYS A 116 -37.42 -20.64 -0.06
CA LYS A 116 -37.80 -19.54 0.84
C LYS A 116 -37.15 -19.67 2.21
N LYS A 117 -37.11 -20.88 2.78
CA LYS A 117 -36.41 -21.12 4.06
C LYS A 117 -34.91 -20.84 3.93
N TYR A 118 -34.28 -21.36 2.88
CA TYR A 118 -32.86 -21.12 2.61
C TYR A 118 -32.55 -19.63 2.47
N ASP A 119 -33.31 -18.89 1.68
CA ASP A 119 -33.12 -17.45 1.47
C ASP A 119 -33.30 -16.67 2.79
N ASN A 120 -34.30 -17.01 3.58
CA ASN A 120 -34.52 -16.40 4.89
C ASN A 120 -33.34 -16.64 5.85
N ASP A 121 -32.78 -17.84 5.84
CA ASP A 121 -31.62 -18.16 6.69
C ASP A 121 -30.36 -17.44 6.17
N ARG A 122 -30.15 -17.35 4.85
CA ARG A 122 -29.07 -16.54 4.25
C ARG A 122 -29.21 -15.05 4.62
N ILE A 123 -30.43 -14.50 4.60
CA ILE A 123 -30.70 -13.10 4.98
C ILE A 123 -30.35 -12.84 6.44
N LYS A 124 -30.67 -13.77 7.36
CA LYS A 124 -30.28 -13.67 8.77
C LYS A 124 -28.76 -13.66 8.93
N GLU A 125 -28.06 -14.58 8.26
CA GLU A 125 -26.60 -14.64 8.29
C GLU A 125 -25.95 -13.36 7.74
N LEU A 126 -26.46 -12.84 6.61
CA LEU A 126 -25.99 -11.57 6.04
C LEU A 126 -26.19 -10.39 7.00
N ARG A 127 -27.31 -10.36 7.73
CA ARG A 127 -27.56 -9.32 8.73
C ARG A 127 -26.52 -9.37 9.86
N ILE A 128 -26.27 -10.56 10.40
CA ILE A 128 -25.26 -10.77 11.45
C ILE A 128 -23.87 -10.36 10.94
N CYS A 129 -23.52 -10.80 9.74
CA CYS A 129 -22.23 -10.48 9.12
C CYS A 129 -22.06 -8.97 8.92
N LYS A 130 -23.10 -8.26 8.46
CA LYS A 130 -23.09 -6.81 8.30
C LYS A 130 -22.88 -6.08 9.62
N GLU A 131 -23.58 -6.49 10.68
CA GLU A 131 -23.42 -5.90 12.01
C GLU A 131 -22.02 -6.12 12.57
N GLN A 132 -21.47 -7.33 12.41
CA GLN A 132 -20.11 -7.65 12.84
C GLN A 132 -19.06 -6.84 12.06
N LEU A 133 -19.19 -6.76 10.73
CA LEU A 133 -18.30 -5.94 9.90
C LEU A 133 -18.34 -4.47 10.32
N SER A 134 -19.53 -3.94 10.64
CA SER A 134 -19.65 -2.57 11.13
C SER A 134 -18.91 -2.36 12.46
N LYS A 135 -18.96 -3.33 13.38
CA LYS A 135 -18.21 -3.28 14.65
C LYS A 135 -16.70 -3.32 14.40
N GLU A 136 -16.23 -4.23 13.54
CA GLU A 136 -14.82 -4.35 13.18
C GLU A 136 -14.26 -3.07 12.53
N VAL A 137 -15.01 -2.46 11.61
CA VAL A 137 -14.62 -1.18 10.99
C VAL A 137 -14.48 -0.07 12.02
N MET A 138 -15.42 0.02 12.98
CA MET A 138 -15.36 1.00 14.05
C MET A 138 -14.13 0.79 14.96
N LEU A 139 -13.83 -0.46 15.32
CA LEU A 139 -12.64 -0.78 16.11
C LEU A 139 -11.35 -0.46 15.36
N LYS A 140 -11.26 -0.83 14.08
CA LYS A 140 -10.10 -0.52 13.23
C LYS A 140 -9.88 0.99 13.08
N ASN A 141 -10.95 1.77 12.90
CA ASN A 141 -10.85 3.23 12.82
C ASN A 141 -10.41 3.86 14.13
N LYS A 142 -10.86 3.35 15.28
CA LYS A 142 -10.36 3.79 16.60
C LYS A 142 -8.86 3.49 16.74
N GLY A 143 -8.43 2.28 16.35
CA GLY A 143 -7.02 1.89 16.36
C GLY A 143 -6.15 2.76 15.45
N LEU A 144 -6.63 3.10 14.25
CA LEU A 144 -5.92 3.99 13.33
C LEU A 144 -5.73 5.40 13.92
N LYS A 145 -6.77 6.00 14.51
CA LYS A 145 -6.67 7.31 15.17
C LYS A 145 -5.68 7.30 16.34
N GLN A 146 -5.69 6.23 17.14
CA GLN A 146 -4.71 6.07 18.23
C GLN A 146 -3.29 5.95 17.70
N LYS A 147 -3.08 5.15 16.64
CA LYS A 147 -1.79 5.00 15.97
C LYS A 147 -1.27 6.34 15.44
N GLU A 148 -2.11 7.12 14.79
CA GLU A 148 -1.75 8.45 14.28
C GLU A 148 -1.32 9.40 15.41
N SER A 149 -2.08 9.43 16.51
CA SER A 149 -1.75 10.23 17.70
C SER A 149 -0.40 9.83 18.31
N ILE A 150 -0.17 8.52 18.49
CA ILE A 150 1.11 8.01 19.01
C ILE A 150 2.26 8.35 18.04
N GLN A 151 2.04 8.23 16.74
CA GLN A 151 3.04 8.55 15.73
C GLN A 151 3.43 10.04 15.75
N GLN A 152 2.47 10.95 15.90
CA GLN A 152 2.74 12.39 16.03
C GLN A 152 3.53 12.70 17.31
N MET A 153 3.16 12.08 18.43
CA MET A 153 3.90 12.22 19.70
C MET A 153 5.34 11.72 19.56
N LEU A 154 5.54 10.56 18.94
CA LEU A 154 6.86 9.99 18.71
C LEU A 154 7.73 10.93 17.86
N GLN A 155 7.20 11.44 16.74
CA GLN A 155 7.91 12.40 15.88
C GLN A 155 8.33 13.65 16.64
N THR A 156 7.45 14.19 17.49
CA THR A 156 7.74 15.36 18.33
C THR A 156 8.85 15.07 19.32
N LYS A 157 8.76 13.93 20.03
CA LYS A 157 9.76 13.50 21.02
C LYS A 157 11.12 13.20 20.39
N THR A 158 11.14 12.58 19.21
CA THR A 158 12.37 12.40 18.44
C THR A 158 12.99 13.75 18.09
N GLY A 159 12.21 14.73 17.62
CA GLY A 159 12.70 16.07 17.33
C GLY A 159 13.21 16.83 18.56
N GLU A 160 12.59 16.65 19.73
CA GLU A 160 13.09 17.18 21.01
C GLU A 160 14.42 16.52 21.42
N LEU A 161 14.52 15.20 21.27
CA LEU A 161 15.72 14.46 21.60
C LEU A 161 16.90 14.92 20.74
N VAL A 162 16.73 15.02 19.41
CA VAL A 162 17.79 15.50 18.51
C VAL A 162 18.26 16.91 18.91
N ARG A 163 17.33 17.82 19.20
CA ARG A 163 17.67 19.18 19.66
C ARG A 163 18.47 19.14 20.96
N SER A 164 18.01 18.40 21.96
CA SER A 164 18.69 18.26 23.25
C SER A 164 20.09 17.64 23.11
N THR A 165 20.25 16.59 22.29
CA THR A 165 21.53 15.97 22.00
C THR A 165 22.49 16.97 21.34
N SER A 166 22.02 17.74 20.34
CA SER A 166 22.86 18.76 19.68
C SER A 166 23.31 19.86 20.65
N GLU A 167 22.44 20.29 21.55
CA GLU A 167 22.77 21.28 22.57
C GLU A 167 23.78 20.73 23.58
N CYS A 168 23.65 19.46 23.98
CA CYS A 168 24.60 18.79 24.85
C CYS A 168 26.00 18.75 24.22
N SER A 169 26.12 18.36 22.95
CA SER A 169 27.40 18.37 22.23
C SER A 169 28.01 19.76 22.17
N ARG A 170 27.22 20.79 21.87
CA ARG A 170 27.67 22.19 21.84
C ARG A 170 28.18 22.66 23.21
N LEU A 171 27.50 22.30 24.29
CA LEU A 171 27.92 22.63 25.65
C LEU A 171 29.19 21.88 26.05
N GLN A 172 29.34 20.62 25.64
CA GLN A 172 30.57 19.85 25.86
C GLN A 172 31.78 20.49 25.16
N GLU A 173 31.62 20.92 23.91
CA GLU A 173 32.67 21.63 23.17
C GLU A 173 33.09 22.93 23.87
N LYS A 174 32.11 23.73 24.30
CA LYS A 174 32.37 24.96 25.07
C LYS A 174 33.08 24.68 26.39
N ASN A 175 32.65 23.64 27.11
CA ASN A 175 33.27 23.26 28.37
C ASN A 175 34.74 22.85 28.16
N LEU A 176 35.01 22.09 27.10
CA LEU A 176 36.38 21.71 26.72
C LEU A 176 37.23 22.92 26.33
N ALA A 177 36.67 23.90 25.60
CA ALA A 177 37.38 25.13 25.26
C ALA A 177 37.75 25.95 26.52
N LEU A 178 36.79 26.15 27.43
CA LEU A 178 37.02 26.82 28.71
C LEU A 178 38.05 26.09 29.57
N ALA A 179 38.04 24.75 29.58
CA ALA A 179 39.04 23.96 30.29
C ALA A 179 40.47 24.19 29.73
N LYS A 180 40.61 24.32 28.40
CA LYS A 180 41.88 24.66 27.76
C LYS A 180 42.35 26.07 28.12
N GLU A 181 41.45 27.06 28.07
CA GLU A 181 41.76 28.45 28.47
C GLU A 181 42.19 28.54 29.93
N LEU A 182 41.47 27.85 30.83
CA LEU A 182 41.81 27.80 32.25
C LEU A 182 43.19 27.16 32.48
N ALA A 183 43.54 26.11 31.72
CA ALA A 183 44.86 25.49 31.79
C ALA A 183 45.97 26.45 31.33
N ALA A 184 45.74 27.19 30.24
CA ALA A 184 46.68 28.20 29.73
C ALA A 184 46.89 29.35 30.73
N LEU A 185 45.80 29.86 31.33
CA LEU A 185 45.87 30.89 32.37
C LEU A 185 46.64 30.40 33.61
N LYS A 186 46.40 29.16 34.05
CA LYS A 186 47.16 28.56 35.17
C LYS A 186 48.66 28.47 34.85
N LEU A 187 49.03 28.16 33.62
CA LEU A 187 50.42 28.11 33.19
C LEU A 187 51.06 29.51 33.20
N SER A 188 50.40 30.48 32.56
CA SER A 188 50.85 31.88 32.54
C SER A 188 51.00 32.46 33.96
N TYR A 189 50.08 32.12 34.87
CA TYR A 189 50.17 32.54 36.27
C TYR A 189 51.41 31.97 36.96
N LYS A 190 51.68 30.66 36.77
CA LYS A 190 52.90 30.03 37.33
C LYS A 190 54.18 30.69 36.80
N GLU A 191 54.23 31.01 35.51
CA GLU A 191 55.36 31.71 34.91
C GLU A 191 55.54 33.12 35.47
N LEU A 192 54.45 33.87 35.63
CA LEU A 192 54.48 35.21 36.24
C LEU A 192 54.99 35.14 37.68
N MET A 193 54.48 34.19 38.47
CA MET A 193 54.93 33.99 39.85
C MET A 193 56.43 33.63 39.92
N ALA A 194 56.93 32.82 38.98
CA ALA A 194 58.35 32.52 38.88
C ALA A 194 59.19 33.78 38.55
N LYS A 195 58.72 34.62 37.62
CA LYS A 195 59.37 35.91 37.29
C LYS A 195 59.41 36.85 38.50
N CYS A 196 58.29 37.02 39.22
CA CYS A 196 58.23 37.85 40.43
C CYS A 196 59.21 37.36 41.51
N ASN A 197 59.30 36.05 41.72
CA ASN A 197 60.26 35.48 42.67
C ASN A 197 61.72 35.77 42.29
N ASN A 198 62.05 35.68 41.00
CA ASN A 198 63.40 35.99 40.50
C ASN A 198 63.74 37.47 40.65
N LEU A 199 62.81 38.37 40.30
CA LEU A 199 62.97 39.82 40.50
C LEU A 199 63.21 40.15 41.97
N ARG A 200 62.40 39.60 42.88
CA ARG A 200 62.55 39.81 44.32
C ARG A 200 63.92 39.37 44.84
N ARG A 201 64.45 38.25 44.32
CA ARG A 201 65.82 37.78 44.65
C ARG A 201 66.89 38.74 44.11
N GLY A 202 66.73 39.22 42.88
CA GLY A 202 67.64 40.19 42.26
C GLY A 202 67.67 41.53 42.99
N GLU A 203 66.51 42.04 43.39
CA GLU A 203 66.36 43.25 44.21
C GLU A 203 67.05 43.09 45.56
N ALA A 204 66.76 42.00 46.29
CA ALA A 204 67.38 41.72 47.59
C ALA A 204 68.92 41.63 47.49
N HIS A 205 69.44 41.04 46.41
CA HIS A 205 70.88 41.01 46.15
C HIS A 205 71.44 42.42 45.87
N SER A 206 70.72 43.24 45.10
CA SER A 206 71.14 44.61 44.76
C SER A 206 71.13 45.53 45.99
N LEU A 207 70.10 45.42 46.84
CA LEU A 207 70.02 46.08 48.15
C LEU A 207 71.22 45.74 49.04
N ARG A 208 71.56 44.45 49.19
CA ARG A 208 72.75 44.03 49.97
C ARG A 208 74.05 44.58 49.43
N LYS A 209 74.17 44.71 48.10
CA LYS A 209 75.35 45.36 47.47
C LYS A 209 75.40 46.85 47.80
N LEU A 210 74.26 47.54 47.76
CA LEU A 210 74.14 48.95 48.11
C LEU A 210 74.51 49.17 49.58
N GLU A 211 73.92 48.41 50.51
CA GLU A 211 74.22 48.47 51.95
C GLU A 211 75.73 48.32 52.22
N ARG A 212 76.39 47.35 51.57
CA ARG A 212 77.85 47.16 51.68
C ARG A 212 78.64 48.33 51.11
N ALA A 213 78.15 48.97 50.03
CA ALA A 213 78.80 50.13 49.45
C ALA A 213 78.65 51.36 50.37
N GLU A 214 77.46 51.57 50.92
CA GLU A 214 77.19 52.60 51.92
C GLU A 214 78.05 52.41 53.17
N GLU A 215 78.17 51.18 53.69
CA GLU A 215 79.02 50.88 54.85
C GLU A 215 80.50 51.21 54.58
N LYS A 216 80.99 50.93 53.36
CA LYS A 216 82.34 51.32 52.93
C LYS A 216 82.49 52.84 52.83
N ILE A 217 81.50 53.54 52.30
CA ILE A 217 81.50 55.01 52.21
C ILE A 217 81.55 55.62 53.61
N THR A 218 80.73 55.13 54.54
CA THR A 218 80.74 55.58 55.95
C THR A 218 82.11 55.38 56.59
N LYS A 219 82.73 54.20 56.43
CA LYS A 219 84.09 53.95 56.92
C LYS A 219 85.12 54.93 56.36
N ILE A 220 85.06 55.23 55.06
CA ILE A 220 85.95 56.21 54.44
C ILE A 220 85.70 57.61 54.99
N LYS A 221 84.43 57.99 55.19
CA LYS A 221 84.03 59.28 55.75
C LYS A 221 84.56 59.47 57.16
N ASP A 222 84.45 58.46 58.02
CA ASP A 222 84.96 58.49 59.40
C ASP A 222 86.49 58.67 59.43
N VAL A 223 87.21 57.99 58.54
CA VAL A 223 88.68 58.16 58.40
C VAL A 223 89.02 59.59 57.99
N LEU A 224 88.31 60.15 57.01
CA LEU A 224 88.52 61.53 56.57
C LEU A 224 88.21 62.55 57.67
N GLU A 225 87.10 62.40 58.40
CA GLU A 225 86.75 63.28 59.53
C GLU A 225 87.79 63.18 60.67
N GLY A 226 88.30 61.97 60.92
CA GLY A 226 89.41 61.73 61.85
C GLY A 226 90.70 62.44 61.41
N GLU A 227 91.09 62.33 60.15
CA GLU A 227 92.25 63.02 59.58
C GLU A 227 92.11 64.55 59.62
N VAL A 228 90.93 65.07 59.30
CA VAL A 228 90.60 66.50 59.41
C VAL A 228 90.71 66.95 60.87
N SER A 229 90.19 66.16 61.82
CA SER A 229 90.29 66.46 63.26
C SER A 229 91.73 66.41 63.77
N VAL A 230 92.58 65.52 63.26
CA VAL A 230 94.02 65.48 63.58
C VAL A 230 94.76 66.68 62.98
N LYS A 231 94.46 67.05 61.73
CA LYS A 231 95.03 68.26 61.09
C LYS A 231 94.61 69.52 61.84
N LYS A 232 93.36 69.62 62.28
CA LYS A 232 92.85 70.73 63.10
C LYS A 232 93.59 70.83 64.44
N ARG A 233 93.74 69.70 65.17
CA ARG A 233 94.55 69.65 66.40
C ARG A 233 96.04 70.00 66.20
N LYS A 234 96.65 69.63 65.07
CA LYS A 234 98.03 70.02 64.72
C LYS A 234 98.16 71.50 64.38
N LEU A 235 97.13 72.12 63.81
CA LEU A 235 97.07 73.57 63.57
C LEU A 235 96.88 74.33 64.90
N ASP A 236 95.94 73.89 65.74
CA ASP A 236 95.65 74.51 67.05
C ASP A 236 96.84 74.38 68.04
N GLY A 237 97.59 73.27 67.98
CA GLY A 237 98.83 73.09 68.74
C GLY A 237 100.01 73.94 68.25
N LYS A 238 100.07 74.25 66.95
CA LYS A 238 101.07 75.18 66.38
C LYS A 238 100.77 76.63 66.74
N THR A 239 99.49 77.02 66.85
CA THR A 239 99.10 78.36 67.30
C THR A 239 99.41 78.59 68.78
N ASN A 240 99.29 77.57 69.64
CA ASN A 240 99.62 77.70 71.06
C ASN A 240 101.13 77.66 71.38
N ALA A 241 101.96 77.05 70.50
CA ALA A 241 103.42 77.07 70.63
C ALA A 241 104.08 78.38 70.13
N LEU A 242 103.31 79.26 69.48
CA LEU A 242 103.75 80.59 69.01
C LEU A 242 103.33 81.73 69.96
N GLN A 243 102.71 81.42 71.11
CA GLN A 243 102.27 82.38 72.13
C GLN A 243 102.98 82.19 73.51
N SER A 244 104.08 81.44 73.56
CA SER A 244 105.01 81.40 74.72
C SER A 244 106.26 82.24 74.45
#